data_AF-A0A934FTP6-F1
#
_entry.id   AF-A0A934FTP6-F1
#
_cell.length_a   1.000
_cell.length_b   1.000
_cell.length_c   1.000
_cell.angle_alpha   90.00
_cell.angle_beta   90.00
_cell.angle_gamma   90.00
#
_symmetry.space_group_name_H-M   'P 1'
#
loop_
_entity.id
_entity.type
_entity.pdbx_description
1 polymer ?
#
loop_
_entity_poly.entity_id
_entity_poly.type
_entity_poly.pdbx_seq_one_letter_code
_entity_poly.pdbx_strand_id
1 'polypeptide(L)'
;MTKQIEKQSEGFTLVEVVVVLAVVLLLSGIAVPLISSYVEDSRRGRAEAEVKMIAGALTNFYKDVGQFPSRDSSAKDYTLKAFFTGSAIPKTDPFVKTHSWSDWARNTSTGDVLDNHLLSNAPGAKTTAAYATTGDRRWRGPYLSSSAPMDPWARPYVINVISAYSTDATNYKKLFVMSAGANGVIDTNANAASTDTLAGDDIGVIIQART
;
A
#
# COMPACT_ATOMS: atom_id res chain seq x y z
N MET A 1 44.61 53.36 36.47
CA MET A 1 45.35 52.82 35.30
C MET A 1 44.68 51.52 34.89
N THR A 2 43.87 51.54 33.84
CA THR A 2 43.07 50.38 33.41
C THR A 2 43.61 49.94 32.06
N LYS A 3 44.30 48.79 32.05
CA LYS A 3 44.98 48.24 30.87
C LYS A 3 43.91 47.62 29.96
N GLN A 4 43.56 48.32 28.87
CA GLN A 4 42.70 47.78 27.82
C GLN A 4 43.45 46.65 27.12
N ILE A 5 42.91 45.43 27.18
CA ILE A 5 43.43 44.28 26.43
C ILE A 5 42.87 44.41 25.02
N GLU A 6 43.69 44.88 24.07
CA GLU A 6 43.34 44.82 22.65
C GLU A 6 43.21 43.35 22.24
N LYS A 7 41.98 42.94 21.95
CA LYS A 7 41.66 41.62 21.43
C LYS A 7 42.19 41.55 20.00
N GLN A 8 43.32 40.87 19.80
CA GLN A 8 43.80 40.56 18.45
C GLN A 8 42.80 39.62 17.78
N SER A 9 42.02 40.18 16.86
CA SER A 9 41.21 39.41 15.93
C SER A 9 42.14 38.89 14.84
N GLU A 10 42.62 37.65 15.01
CA GLU A 10 43.27 36.90 13.94
C GLU A 10 42.24 36.63 12.84
N GLY A 11 42.52 37.11 11.62
CA GLY A 11 41.66 36.92 10.46
C GLY A 11 41.97 35.60 9.75
N PHE A 12 40.93 34.93 9.25
CA PHE A 12 41.07 33.71 8.44
C PHE A 12 41.88 33.97 7.17
N THR A 13 42.81 33.06 6.86
CA THR A 13 43.58 33.15 5.62
C THR A 13 42.80 32.59 4.43
N LEU A 14 43.00 33.13 3.23
CA LEU A 14 42.37 32.61 2.00
C LEU A 14 42.71 31.14 1.75
N VAL A 15 43.93 30.73 2.08
CA VAL A 15 44.40 29.36 1.92
C VAL A 15 43.61 28.39 2.80
N GLU A 16 43.30 28.79 4.02
CA GLU A 16 42.58 27.98 4.99
C GLU A 16 41.12 27.73 4.55
N VAL A 17 40.46 28.75 4.00
CA VAL A 17 39.12 28.59 3.43
C VAL A 17 39.14 27.67 2.20
N VAL A 18 40.15 27.80 1.33
CA VAL A 18 40.27 26.95 0.12
C VAL A 18 40.51 25.49 0.48
N VAL A 19 41.39 25.22 1.46
CA VAL A 19 41.67 23.85 1.93
C VAL A 19 40.43 23.24 2.60
N VAL A 20 39.73 24.00 3.43
CA VAL A 20 38.49 23.54 4.09
C VAL A 20 37.42 23.20 3.05
N LEU A 21 37.20 24.07 2.06
CA LEU A 21 36.23 23.81 0.99
C LEU A 21 36.61 22.59 0.15
N ALA A 22 37.91 22.40 -0.15
CA ALA A 22 38.37 21.22 -0.87
C ALA A 22 38.08 19.92 -0.10
N VAL A 23 38.34 19.88 1.21
CA VAL A 23 38.07 18.71 2.05
C VAL A 23 36.55 18.46 2.19
N VAL A 24 35.74 19.50 2.39
CA VAL A 24 34.28 19.36 2.48
C VAL A 24 33.70 18.78 1.19
N LEU A 25 34.13 19.26 0.01
CA LEU A 25 33.65 18.74 -1.27
C LEU A 25 34.04 17.27 -1.50
N LEU A 26 35.26 16.87 -1.10
CA LEU A 26 35.71 15.48 -1.18
C LEU A 26 34.90 14.56 -0.25
N LEU A 27 34.67 14.99 1.00
CA LEU A 27 33.91 14.21 1.97
C LEU A 27 32.41 14.13 1.62
N SER A 28 31.82 15.22 1.13
CA SER A 28 30.42 15.25 0.68
C SER A 28 30.17 14.26 -0.47
N GLY A 29 31.15 14.01 -1.34
CA GLY A 29 31.03 13.03 -2.43
C GLY A 29 30.83 11.58 -1.96
N ILE A 30 31.33 11.21 -0.77
CA ILE A 30 31.29 9.82 -0.25
C ILE A 30 30.08 9.57 0.66
N ALA A 31 29.51 10.61 1.28
CA ALA A 31 28.49 10.46 2.32
C ALA A 31 27.08 10.08 1.80
N VAL A 32 26.77 10.35 0.53
CA VAL A 32 25.42 10.19 -0.03
C VAL A 32 24.94 8.74 -0.20
N PRO A 33 25.72 7.78 -0.74
CA PRO A 33 25.19 6.45 -1.11
C PRO A 33 24.82 5.51 0.05
N LEU A 34 25.22 5.78 1.30
CA LEU A 34 24.95 4.89 2.44
C LEU A 34 23.53 5.02 3.03
N ILE A 35 22.84 6.13 2.75
CA ILE A 35 21.54 6.43 3.37
C ILE A 35 20.38 5.76 2.60
N SER A 36 20.54 5.50 1.30
CA SER A 36 19.44 5.04 0.44
C SER A 36 18.95 3.62 0.79
N SER A 37 19.85 2.66 0.99
CA SER A 37 19.48 1.26 1.28
C SER A 37 18.78 1.12 2.64
N TYR A 38 19.23 1.83 3.66
CA TYR A 38 18.60 1.81 4.99
C TYR A 38 17.15 2.34 4.95
N VAL A 39 16.92 3.39 4.15
CA VAL A 39 15.58 3.93 3.94
C VAL A 39 14.71 2.93 3.16
N GLU A 40 15.25 2.27 2.14
CA GLU A 40 14.52 1.25 1.37
C GLU A 40 14.14 0.03 2.21
N ASP A 41 15.06 -0.50 3.03
CA ASP A 41 14.77 -1.60 3.94
C ASP A 41 13.68 -1.23 4.96
N SER A 42 13.74 0.00 5.49
CA SER A 42 12.73 0.53 6.41
C SER A 42 11.37 0.69 5.74
N ARG A 43 11.34 1.16 4.48
CA ARG A 43 10.12 1.23 3.67
C ARG A 43 9.56 -0.17 3.45
N ARG A 44 10.37 -1.12 3.01
CA ARG A 44 9.92 -2.50 2.79
C ARG A 44 9.35 -3.14 4.06
N GLY A 45 10.04 -3.02 5.19
CA GLY A 45 9.56 -3.56 6.46
C GLY A 45 8.25 -2.92 6.92
N ARG A 46 8.07 -1.61 6.69
CA ARG A 46 6.80 -0.93 6.93
C ARG A 46 5.70 -1.47 6.03
N ALA A 47 5.96 -1.62 4.74
CA ALA A 47 4.98 -2.13 3.79
C ALA A 47 4.54 -3.55 4.14
N GLU A 48 5.47 -4.42 4.55
CA GLU A 48 5.18 -5.78 5.01
C GLU A 48 4.26 -5.80 6.25
N ALA A 49 4.45 -4.88 7.19
CA ALA A 49 3.58 -4.76 8.35
C ALA A 49 2.18 -4.28 7.95
N GLU A 50 2.09 -3.29 7.07
CA GLU A 50 0.83 -2.70 6.61
C GLU A 50 0.00 -3.70 5.79
N VAL A 51 0.61 -4.48 4.88
CA VAL A 51 -0.13 -5.53 4.13
C VAL A 51 -0.66 -6.63 5.05
N LYS A 52 0.08 -7.02 6.09
CA LYS A 52 -0.36 -8.01 7.08
C LYS A 52 -1.51 -7.48 7.93
N MET A 53 -1.48 -6.20 8.28
CA MET A 53 -2.57 -5.53 8.99
C MET A 53 -3.86 -5.51 8.14
N ILE A 54 -3.75 -5.09 6.88
CA ILE A 54 -4.88 -5.11 5.93
C ILE A 54 -5.41 -6.53 5.73
N ALA A 55 -4.51 -7.52 5.58
CA ALA A 55 -4.90 -8.91 5.43
C ALA A 55 -5.60 -9.47 6.68
N GLY A 56 -5.16 -9.08 7.87
CA GLY A 56 -5.82 -9.43 9.13
C GLY A 56 -7.24 -8.87 9.21
N ALA A 57 -7.42 -7.61 8.82
CA ALA A 57 -8.73 -6.96 8.76
C ALA A 57 -9.68 -7.67 7.79
N LEU A 58 -9.20 -7.98 6.58
CA LEU A 58 -9.95 -8.73 5.57
C LEU A 58 -10.29 -10.16 6.01
N THR A 59 -9.38 -10.81 6.73
CA THR A 59 -9.62 -12.13 7.30
C THR A 59 -10.70 -12.09 8.37
N ASN A 60 -10.70 -11.07 9.24
CA ASN A 60 -11.75 -10.88 10.25
C ASN A 60 -13.10 -10.55 9.61
N PHE A 61 -13.11 -9.69 8.59
CA PHE A 61 -14.30 -9.44 7.77
C PHE A 61 -14.87 -10.76 7.21
N TYR A 62 -14.01 -11.59 6.60
CA TYR A 62 -14.43 -12.86 6.04
C TYR A 62 -15.02 -13.81 7.10
N LYS A 63 -14.41 -13.87 8.29
CA LYS A 63 -14.93 -14.69 9.41
C LYS A 63 -16.32 -14.27 9.85
N ASP A 64 -16.58 -12.97 9.86
CA ASP A 64 -17.85 -12.40 10.36
C ASP A 64 -18.96 -12.42 9.30
N VAL A 65 -18.66 -12.02 8.07
CA VAL A 65 -19.65 -11.90 6.99
C VAL A 65 -19.77 -13.21 6.21
N GLY A 66 -18.74 -14.08 6.25
CA GLY A 66 -18.71 -15.36 5.53
C GLY A 66 -18.37 -15.24 4.05
N GLN A 67 -17.96 -14.05 3.60
CA GLN A 67 -17.59 -13.77 2.21
C GLN A 67 -16.52 -12.69 2.15
N PHE A 68 -15.80 -12.61 1.03
CA PHE A 68 -14.90 -11.48 0.78
C PHE A 68 -15.69 -10.20 0.52
N PRO A 69 -15.11 -9.01 0.76
CA PRO A 69 -15.85 -7.76 0.58
C PRO A 69 -16.31 -7.59 -0.88
N SER A 70 -17.60 -7.48 -1.12
CA SER A 70 -18.21 -7.23 -2.44
C SER A 70 -19.19 -6.06 -2.37
N ARG A 71 -19.61 -5.45 -3.49
CA ARG A 71 -20.59 -4.35 -3.45
C ARG A 71 -22.04 -4.78 -3.27
N ASP A 72 -22.26 -6.08 -3.32
CA ASP A 72 -23.53 -6.74 -3.03
C ASP A 72 -23.31 -7.74 -1.90
N SER A 73 -24.24 -7.75 -0.94
CA SER A 73 -24.44 -8.78 0.07
C SER A 73 -24.35 -10.23 -0.43
N SER A 74 -24.58 -10.48 -1.72
CA SER A 74 -24.65 -11.81 -2.30
C SER A 74 -23.29 -12.43 -2.68
N ALA A 75 -22.17 -11.70 -2.54
CA ALA A 75 -20.84 -12.08 -3.04
C ALA A 75 -20.77 -12.44 -4.54
N LYS A 76 -21.73 -11.94 -5.33
CA LYS A 76 -21.82 -12.20 -6.77
C LYS A 76 -21.41 -11.00 -7.62
N ASP A 77 -20.58 -10.13 -7.07
CA ASP A 77 -20.10 -8.97 -7.80
C ASP A 77 -18.90 -9.36 -8.69
N TYR A 78 -19.20 -9.90 -9.87
CA TYR A 78 -18.20 -10.28 -10.88
C TYR A 78 -17.58 -9.08 -11.60
N THR A 79 -18.08 -7.87 -11.35
CA THR A 79 -17.58 -6.64 -11.99
C THR A 79 -16.46 -6.02 -11.19
N LEU A 80 -16.45 -6.25 -9.87
CA LEU A 80 -15.44 -5.76 -8.96
C LEU A 80 -14.15 -6.57 -9.09
N LYS A 81 -13.06 -5.86 -9.35
CA LYS A 81 -11.76 -6.44 -9.67
C LYS A 81 -10.67 -6.12 -8.65
N ALA A 82 -10.71 -4.92 -8.09
CA ALA A 82 -9.75 -4.52 -7.07
C ALA A 82 -10.31 -3.52 -6.06
N PHE A 83 -9.70 -3.51 -4.88
CA PHE A 83 -9.80 -2.42 -3.92
C PHE A 83 -8.51 -1.64 -3.84
N PHE A 84 -8.65 -0.36 -3.52
CA PHE A 84 -7.54 0.53 -3.25
C PHE A 84 -7.64 1.11 -1.85
N THR A 85 -6.50 1.31 -1.20
CA THR A 85 -6.44 2.10 0.03
C THR A 85 -6.48 3.60 -0.27
N GLY A 86 -6.69 4.41 0.76
CA GLY A 86 -6.89 5.86 0.64
C GLY A 86 -8.36 6.26 0.52
N SER A 87 -8.62 7.51 0.11
CA SER A 87 -9.97 8.10 0.16
C SER A 87 -10.76 8.02 -1.15
N ALA A 88 -10.13 7.63 -2.25
CA ALA A 88 -10.76 7.56 -3.56
C ALA A 88 -10.02 6.58 -4.47
N ILE A 89 -10.74 6.01 -5.44
CA ILE A 89 -10.15 5.23 -6.52
C ILE A 89 -9.22 6.15 -7.32
N PRO A 90 -7.95 5.77 -7.56
CA PRO A 90 -7.04 6.56 -8.38
C PRO A 90 -7.59 6.80 -9.79
N LYS A 91 -7.65 8.07 -10.21
CA LYS A 91 -8.08 8.45 -11.57
C LYS A 91 -7.01 8.16 -12.61
N THR A 92 -5.75 8.18 -12.18
CA THR A 92 -4.57 7.80 -12.95
C THR A 92 -4.01 6.51 -12.38
N ASP A 93 -3.33 5.74 -13.24
CA ASP A 93 -2.55 4.59 -12.80
C ASP A 93 -1.53 5.04 -11.75
N PRO A 94 -1.61 4.56 -10.50
CA PRO A 94 -0.61 4.83 -9.48
C PRO A 94 0.68 4.05 -9.72
N PHE A 95 0.65 3.08 -10.65
CA PHE A 95 1.74 2.18 -10.96
C PHE A 95 2.33 2.44 -12.35
N VAL A 96 3.57 2.01 -12.54
CA VAL A 96 4.28 2.01 -13.81
C VAL A 96 3.91 0.73 -14.58
N LYS A 97 3.70 0.84 -15.89
CA LYS A 97 3.02 -0.20 -16.69
C LYS A 97 3.92 -1.40 -17.00
N THR A 98 3.62 -2.55 -16.41
CA THR A 98 4.08 -3.88 -16.89
C THR A 98 2.91 -4.81 -17.18
N HIS A 99 1.85 -4.74 -16.35
CA HIS A 99 0.55 -5.37 -16.60
C HIS A 99 -0.52 -4.28 -16.83
N SER A 100 -1.54 -4.55 -17.65
CA SER A 100 -2.50 -3.52 -18.04
C SER A 100 -3.43 -3.11 -16.89
N TRP A 101 -3.07 -2.04 -16.18
CA TRP A 101 -3.89 -1.39 -15.14
C TRP A 101 -5.36 -1.14 -15.56
N SER A 102 -5.64 -0.97 -16.86
CA SER A 102 -7.01 -0.80 -17.36
C SER A 102 -7.91 -1.97 -17.01
N ASP A 103 -7.34 -3.17 -16.85
CA ASP A 103 -8.09 -4.37 -16.54
C ASP A 103 -8.35 -4.50 -15.03
N TRP A 104 -7.67 -3.72 -14.18
CA TRP A 104 -7.64 -3.84 -12.72
C TRP A 104 -8.37 -2.71 -11.98
N ALA A 105 -9.13 -1.90 -12.71
CA ALA A 105 -10.13 -0.92 -12.24
C ALA A 105 -9.75 0.56 -12.13
N ARG A 106 -10.00 1.30 -13.23
CA ARG A 106 -9.86 2.77 -13.33
C ARG A 106 -11.10 3.57 -12.92
N ASN A 107 -12.18 2.90 -12.54
CA ASN A 107 -13.47 3.56 -12.38
C ASN A 107 -14.31 2.93 -11.28
N THR A 108 -15.37 3.66 -10.92
CA THR A 108 -16.38 3.24 -9.96
C THR A 108 -17.19 2.03 -10.44
N SER A 109 -17.02 1.55 -11.67
CA SER A 109 -17.70 0.35 -12.17
C SER A 109 -16.95 -0.93 -11.80
N THR A 110 -15.61 -0.92 -11.73
CA THR A 110 -14.82 -2.14 -11.50
C THR A 110 -13.94 -2.11 -10.26
N GLY A 111 -13.82 -0.97 -9.57
CA GLY A 111 -12.95 -0.82 -8.39
C GLY A 111 -13.62 -0.07 -7.26
N ASP A 112 -13.16 -0.27 -6.03
CA ASP A 112 -13.69 0.40 -4.85
C ASP A 112 -12.60 0.83 -3.89
N VAL A 113 -12.98 1.61 -2.89
CA VAL A 113 -12.10 1.98 -1.79
C VAL A 113 -12.27 0.99 -0.65
N LEU A 114 -11.18 0.44 -0.12
CA LEU A 114 -11.22 -0.55 0.97
C LEU A 114 -12.00 -0.04 2.19
N ASP A 115 -11.85 1.23 2.53
CA ASP A 115 -12.51 1.89 3.65
C ASP A 115 -14.04 1.81 3.56
N ASN A 116 -14.61 1.86 2.36
CA ASN A 116 -16.05 1.70 2.17
C ASN A 116 -16.56 0.35 2.69
N HIS A 117 -15.72 -0.68 2.65
CA HIS A 117 -16.09 -2.02 3.07
C HIS A 117 -15.76 -2.25 4.54
N LEU A 118 -14.55 -1.85 4.93
CA LEU A 118 -13.99 -2.20 6.23
C LEU A 118 -14.30 -1.19 7.32
N LEU A 119 -14.58 0.09 7.01
CA LEU A 119 -14.87 1.11 8.01
C LEU A 119 -16.36 1.46 8.08
N SER A 120 -17.03 1.58 6.94
CA SER A 120 -18.37 2.18 6.86
C SER A 120 -19.50 1.25 6.43
N ASN A 121 -19.21 0.00 6.04
CA ASN A 121 -20.21 -0.91 5.46
C ASN A 121 -21.01 -0.27 4.31
N ALA A 122 -20.36 0.57 3.51
CA ALA A 122 -20.95 1.38 2.45
C ALA A 122 -20.25 1.15 1.09
N PRO A 123 -20.13 -0.10 0.61
CA PRO A 123 -19.39 -0.39 -0.61
C PRO A 123 -20.01 0.31 -1.81
N GLY A 124 -19.17 0.75 -2.75
CA GLY A 124 -19.53 1.59 -3.89
C GLY A 124 -19.88 3.03 -3.50
N ALA A 125 -19.48 3.48 -2.30
CA ALA A 125 -19.94 4.72 -1.67
C ALA A 125 -21.48 4.81 -1.58
N LYS A 126 -22.15 3.67 -1.38
CA LYS A 126 -23.61 3.61 -1.22
C LYS A 126 -24.01 4.20 0.13
N THR A 127 -25.19 4.83 0.20
CA THR A 127 -25.73 5.38 1.45
C THR A 127 -26.37 4.33 2.36
N THR A 128 -26.53 3.10 1.88
CA THR A 128 -27.18 2.00 2.61
C THR A 128 -26.18 0.90 2.88
N ALA A 129 -26.26 0.33 4.10
CA ALA A 129 -25.45 -0.81 4.50
C ALA A 129 -25.61 -1.98 3.53
N ALA A 130 -24.51 -2.47 2.94
CA ALA A 130 -24.57 -3.58 1.99
C ALA A 130 -24.42 -4.94 2.65
N TYR A 131 -23.69 -5.04 3.76
CA TYR A 131 -23.57 -6.27 4.54
C TYR A 131 -24.60 -6.30 5.66
N ALA A 132 -25.18 -7.47 5.91
CA ALA A 132 -26.13 -7.67 6.99
C ALA A 132 -25.54 -7.24 8.34
N THR A 133 -26.31 -6.52 9.15
CA THR A 133 -25.90 -6.07 10.50
C THR A 133 -26.55 -6.91 11.61
N THR A 134 -27.34 -7.92 11.23
CA THR A 134 -28.09 -8.82 12.12
C THR A 134 -27.88 -10.27 11.72
N GLY A 135 -28.10 -11.21 12.65
CA GLY A 135 -27.87 -12.64 12.41
C GLY A 135 -26.43 -13.08 12.69
N ASP A 136 -26.13 -14.36 12.48
CA ASP A 136 -24.82 -14.95 12.83
C ASP A 136 -23.70 -14.46 11.92
N ARG A 137 -23.97 -14.43 10.61
CA ARG A 137 -23.09 -13.88 9.58
C ARG A 137 -23.45 -12.42 9.31
N ARG A 138 -22.79 -11.52 10.02
CA ARG A 138 -23.06 -10.09 10.00
C ARG A 138 -21.79 -9.28 10.05
N TRP A 139 -21.82 -8.08 9.51
CA TRP A 139 -20.78 -7.08 9.70
C TRP A 139 -20.76 -6.64 11.17
N ARG A 140 -19.59 -6.75 11.83
CA ARG A 140 -19.45 -6.51 13.28
C ARG A 140 -18.69 -5.26 13.64
N GLY A 141 -18.17 -4.53 12.66
CA GLY A 141 -17.61 -3.22 12.94
C GLY A 141 -16.54 -2.81 11.97
N PRO A 142 -16.00 -1.60 12.20
CA PRO A 142 -14.80 -1.20 11.53
C PRO A 142 -13.71 -2.25 11.77
N TYR A 143 -13.25 -2.89 10.69
CA TYR A 143 -12.16 -3.87 10.73
C TYR A 143 -10.79 -3.19 10.70
N LEU A 144 -10.77 -1.87 10.54
CA LEU A 144 -9.62 -1.00 10.64
C LEU A 144 -9.91 0.08 11.69
N SER A 145 -8.87 0.55 12.38
CA SER A 145 -8.99 1.64 13.37
C SER A 145 -9.04 3.03 12.73
N SER A 146 -8.52 3.15 11.51
CA SER A 146 -8.47 4.38 10.72
C SER A 146 -8.50 4.05 9.24
N SER A 147 -8.51 5.09 8.39
CA SER A 147 -8.35 4.94 6.94
C SER A 147 -7.11 4.09 6.63
N ALA A 148 -7.25 3.19 5.66
CA ALA A 148 -6.16 2.33 5.25
C ALA A 148 -4.99 3.18 4.71
N PRO A 149 -3.74 2.90 5.13
CA PRO A 149 -2.60 3.73 4.79
C PRO A 149 -2.27 3.65 3.29
N MET A 150 -1.53 4.66 2.83
CA MET A 150 -0.76 4.56 1.60
C MET A 150 0.54 3.81 1.88
N ASP A 151 1.09 3.18 0.85
CA ASP A 151 2.39 2.53 0.94
C ASP A 151 3.52 3.56 1.18
N PRO A 152 4.72 3.09 1.55
CA PRO A 152 5.86 3.97 1.85
C PRO A 152 6.38 4.78 0.65
N TRP A 153 5.91 4.50 -0.56
CA TRP A 153 6.19 5.23 -1.79
C TRP A 153 5.01 6.12 -2.22
N ALA A 154 4.07 6.37 -1.30
CA ALA A 154 2.91 7.23 -1.45
C ALA A 154 1.90 6.77 -2.52
N ARG A 155 1.83 5.46 -2.76
CA ARG A 155 0.84 4.81 -3.65
C ARG A 155 -0.18 4.04 -2.81
N PRO A 156 -1.39 3.83 -3.31
CA PRO A 156 -2.34 2.95 -2.64
C PRO A 156 -1.86 1.50 -2.68
N TYR A 157 -2.15 0.75 -1.64
CA TYR A 157 -2.14 -0.71 -1.72
C TYR A 157 -3.26 -1.16 -2.66
N VAL A 158 -2.98 -2.20 -3.44
CA VAL A 158 -3.96 -2.86 -4.29
C VAL A 158 -4.39 -4.17 -3.65
N ILE A 159 -5.70 -4.39 -3.63
CA ILE A 159 -6.29 -5.63 -3.20
C ILE A 159 -6.99 -6.24 -4.40
N ASN A 160 -6.35 -7.21 -5.07
CA ASN A 160 -6.95 -7.89 -6.21
C ASN A 160 -7.94 -8.95 -5.72
N VAL A 161 -9.17 -8.90 -6.25
CA VAL A 161 -10.30 -9.74 -5.86
C VAL A 161 -10.91 -10.51 -7.03
N ILE A 162 -10.32 -10.43 -8.23
CA ILE A 162 -10.83 -11.13 -9.42
C ILE A 162 -10.93 -12.64 -9.16
N SER A 163 -9.88 -13.23 -8.61
CA SER A 163 -9.84 -14.66 -8.27
C SER A 163 -10.79 -15.01 -7.12
N ALA A 164 -11.18 -14.06 -6.27
CA ALA A 164 -12.11 -14.28 -5.17
C ALA A 164 -13.57 -14.46 -5.64
N TYR A 165 -13.93 -13.88 -6.80
CA TYR A 165 -15.29 -13.90 -7.35
C TYR A 165 -15.45 -14.77 -8.60
N SER A 166 -14.39 -15.45 -9.06
CA SER A 166 -14.48 -16.35 -10.20
C SER A 166 -15.51 -17.47 -10.00
N THR A 167 -16.31 -17.75 -11.04
CA THR A 167 -17.22 -18.92 -11.09
C THR A 167 -16.49 -20.24 -11.37
N ASP A 168 -15.24 -20.17 -11.81
CA ASP A 168 -14.40 -21.35 -12.04
C ASP A 168 -13.90 -21.92 -10.70
N ALA A 169 -14.36 -23.12 -10.35
CA ALA A 169 -14.02 -23.83 -9.12
C ALA A 169 -12.53 -24.22 -9.02
N THR A 170 -11.77 -24.12 -10.12
CA THR A 170 -10.32 -24.31 -10.13
C THR A 170 -9.56 -23.07 -9.64
N ASN A 171 -10.21 -21.89 -9.63
CA ASN A 171 -9.70 -20.70 -8.98
C ASN A 171 -10.05 -20.77 -7.49
N TYR A 172 -9.04 -21.04 -6.66
CA TYR A 172 -9.16 -20.81 -5.23
C TYR A 172 -9.65 -19.37 -4.98
N LYS A 173 -10.49 -19.16 -3.96
CA LYS A 173 -10.92 -17.83 -3.54
C LYS A 173 -9.75 -17.10 -2.87
N LYS A 174 -8.79 -16.67 -3.69
CA LYS A 174 -7.60 -15.94 -3.29
C LYS A 174 -7.84 -14.46 -3.41
N LEU A 175 -7.31 -13.72 -2.45
CA LEU A 175 -7.31 -12.28 -2.43
C LEU A 175 -5.88 -11.83 -2.19
N PHE A 176 -5.36 -11.02 -3.11
CA PHE A 176 -3.97 -10.56 -3.08
C PHE A 176 -3.94 -9.14 -2.53
N VAL A 177 -3.29 -8.94 -1.39
CA VAL A 177 -3.04 -7.62 -0.79
C VAL A 177 -1.60 -7.24 -1.09
N MET A 178 -1.35 -6.19 -1.88
CA MET A 178 -0.01 -5.91 -2.41
C MET A 178 0.31 -4.41 -2.49
N SER A 179 1.59 -4.08 -2.38
CA SER A 179 2.21 -2.83 -2.81
C SER A 179 3.17 -3.14 -3.96
N ALA A 180 3.27 -2.20 -4.90
CA ALA A 180 4.14 -2.27 -6.09
C ALA A 180 5.62 -1.99 -5.79
N GLY A 181 6.02 -2.00 -4.52
CA GLY A 181 7.42 -1.82 -4.15
C GLY A 181 8.04 -0.49 -4.58
N ALA A 182 9.36 -0.50 -4.71
CA ALA A 182 10.15 0.69 -4.97
C ALA A 182 10.05 1.13 -6.43
N ASN A 183 10.01 0.19 -7.36
CA ASN A 183 9.90 0.48 -8.79
C ASN A 183 8.50 1.03 -9.15
N GLY A 184 7.48 0.76 -8.31
CA GLY A 184 6.11 1.15 -8.57
C GLY A 184 5.41 0.38 -9.66
N VAL A 185 5.95 -0.75 -10.04
CA VAL A 185 5.43 -1.66 -11.05
C VAL A 185 4.84 -2.84 -10.29
N ILE A 186 3.57 -3.18 -10.55
CA ILE A 186 3.06 -4.47 -10.10
C ILE A 186 3.61 -5.53 -11.06
N ASP A 187 4.44 -6.42 -10.54
CA ASP A 187 5.04 -7.54 -11.29
C ASP A 187 4.20 -8.82 -11.17
N THR A 188 3.48 -8.97 -10.06
CA THR A 188 2.67 -10.13 -9.70
C THR A 188 1.44 -10.24 -10.60
N ASN A 189 1.33 -11.34 -11.34
CA ASN A 189 0.13 -11.65 -12.10
C ASN A 189 -0.97 -12.25 -11.22
N ALA A 190 -1.66 -11.40 -10.45
CA ALA A 190 -2.72 -11.81 -9.53
C ALA A 190 -4.00 -12.34 -10.23
N ASN A 191 -4.07 -12.27 -11.57
CA ASN A 191 -5.21 -12.77 -12.34
C ASN A 191 -5.05 -14.24 -12.78
N ALA A 192 -3.83 -14.79 -12.72
CA ALA A 192 -3.59 -16.16 -13.13
C ALA A 192 -3.94 -17.15 -12.01
N ALA A 193 -4.65 -18.23 -12.39
CA ALA A 193 -5.17 -19.25 -11.48
C ALA A 193 -4.07 -19.90 -10.62
N SER A 194 -2.88 -20.09 -11.21
CA SER A 194 -1.71 -20.73 -10.59
C SER A 194 -0.77 -19.77 -9.86
N THR A 195 -1.11 -18.49 -9.73
CA THR A 195 -0.24 -17.55 -9.01
C THR A 195 -0.36 -17.80 -7.51
N ASP A 196 0.76 -18.23 -6.93
CA ASP A 196 0.87 -18.62 -5.52
C ASP A 196 1.94 -17.81 -4.78
N THR A 197 2.69 -17.00 -5.51
CA THR A 197 3.80 -16.19 -5.00
C THR A 197 3.75 -14.79 -5.59
N LEU A 198 4.36 -13.85 -4.88
CA LEU A 198 4.61 -12.52 -5.40
C LEU A 198 5.83 -12.55 -6.33
N ALA A 199 5.85 -11.65 -7.32
CA ALA A 199 6.93 -11.50 -8.27
C ALA A 199 7.65 -10.16 -8.08
N GLY A 200 8.92 -10.10 -8.50
CA GLY A 200 9.69 -8.85 -8.49
C GLY A 200 9.95 -8.29 -7.09
N ASP A 201 9.77 -6.98 -6.94
CA ASP A 201 9.86 -6.25 -5.68
C ASP A 201 8.49 -5.99 -5.03
N ASP A 202 7.43 -6.63 -5.52
CA ASP A 202 6.11 -6.56 -4.91
C ASP A 202 6.12 -7.09 -3.47
N ILE A 203 5.40 -6.39 -2.61
CA ILE A 203 5.30 -6.72 -1.18
C ILE A 203 3.84 -6.97 -0.86
N GLY A 204 3.51 -8.13 -0.29
CA GLY A 204 2.12 -8.50 -0.13
C GLY A 204 1.84 -9.78 0.63
N VAL A 205 0.56 -10.11 0.74
CA VAL A 205 0.03 -11.32 1.35
C VAL A 205 -1.09 -11.86 0.48
N ILE A 206 -1.13 -13.18 0.32
CA ILE A 206 -2.22 -13.89 -0.35
C ILE A 206 -3.12 -14.49 0.73
N ILE A 207 -4.37 -14.07 0.76
CA ILE A 207 -5.41 -14.59 1.64
C ILE A 207 -6.20 -15.62 0.86
N GLN A 208 -6.40 -16.80 1.43
CA GLN A 208 -7.22 -17.85 0.82
C GLN A 208 -8.36 -18.21 1.76
N ALA A 209 -9.58 -18.30 1.23
CA ALA A 209 -10.68 -18.89 1.98
C ALA A 209 -10.35 -20.35 2.27
N ARG A 210 -10.27 -20.73 3.56
CA ARG A 210 -10.25 -22.15 3.94
C ARG A 210 -11.67 -22.69 3.77
N THR A 211 -11.81 -23.71 2.93
CA THR A 211 -13.02 -24.53 2.79
C THR A 211 -13.25 -25.39 4.03
#